data_AF-A0A6P7U3W4-F1
#
_entry.id   AF-A0A6P7U3W4-F1
#
_cell.length_a   1.000
_cell.length_b   1.000
_cell.length_c   1.000
_cell.angle_alpha   90.00
_cell.angle_beta   90.00
_cell.angle_gamma   90.00
#
_symmetry.space_group_name_H-M   'P 1'
#
loop_
_entity.id
_entity.type
_entity.pdbx_description
1 polymer ?
#
loop_
_entity_poly.entity_id
_entity_poly.type
_entity_poly.pdbx_seq_one_letter_code
_entity_poly.pdbx_strand_id
1 'polypeptide(L)'
;MFELKAKIPIEKDLIIKVKDYDVIGKDDTIGKTTIDLENRLFTKFRASCGLPITYCMFGKLEMELELLTETESLERPAGIGRELPNENPHFRPSTSFFWLTSPWKTFRHIIWRNYKWYIITGIILGLLAAFVVIIIYTIPVFSTSK
;
A
#
# COMPACT_ATOMS: atom_id res chain seq x y z
N MET A 1 2.77 -10.08 -26.01
CA MET A 1 3.85 -9.12 -25.72
C MET A 1 3.97 -8.21 -26.94
N PHE A 2 3.94 -6.89 -26.74
CA PHE A 2 4.03 -5.93 -27.84
C PHE A 2 5.36 -5.19 -27.71
N GLU A 3 6.09 -5.06 -28.82
CA GLU A 3 7.29 -4.24 -28.89
C GLU A 3 6.99 -2.99 -29.72
N LEU A 4 7.33 -1.82 -29.17
CA LEU A 4 7.14 -0.54 -29.82
C LEU A 4 8.47 0.19 -29.81
N LYS A 5 8.90 0.67 -30.97
CA LYS A 5 10.09 1.52 -31.10
C LYS A 5 9.65 2.97 -31.05
N ALA A 6 10.25 3.76 -30.18
CA ALA A 6 9.98 5.18 -30.03
C ALA A 6 11.27 5.98 -29.93
N LYS A 7 11.25 7.23 -30.40
CA LYS A 7 12.38 8.17 -30.26
C LYS A 7 12.02 9.27 -29.27
N ILE A 8 12.56 9.19 -28.06
CA ILE A 8 12.42 10.23 -27.03
C ILE A 8 13.43 11.34 -27.32
N PRO A 9 13.05 12.65 -27.33
CA PRO A 9 11.80 13.25 -26.83
C PRO A 9 10.70 13.49 -27.88
N ILE A 10 10.90 13.09 -29.13
CA ILE A 10 9.93 13.39 -30.22
C ILE A 10 8.59 12.69 -29.96
N GLU A 11 8.63 11.46 -29.46
CA GLU A 11 7.46 10.62 -29.19
C GLU A 11 7.33 10.36 -27.68
N LYS A 12 6.74 11.32 -26.97
CA LYS A 12 6.63 11.29 -25.51
C LYS A 12 5.35 10.64 -24.97
N ASP A 13 4.25 10.66 -25.71
CA ASP A 13 2.94 10.22 -25.19
C ASP A 13 2.56 8.83 -25.73
N LEU A 14 2.56 7.81 -24.87
CA LEU A 14 2.01 6.49 -25.19
C LEU A 14 0.52 6.46 -24.88
N ILE A 15 -0.30 6.21 -25.90
CA ILE A 15 -1.76 6.14 -25.78
C ILE A 15 -2.22 4.70 -25.92
N ILE A 16 -2.93 4.21 -24.92
CA ILE A 16 -3.53 2.87 -24.89
C ILE A 16 -5.03 3.03 -24.91
N LYS A 17 -5.69 2.36 -25.87
CA LYS A 17 -7.14 2.38 -26.02
C LYS A 17 -7.66 0.96 -25.97
N VAL A 18 -8.62 0.72 -25.09
CA VAL A 18 -9.40 -0.52 -25.05
C VAL A 18 -10.64 -0.29 -25.90
N LYS A 19 -10.86 -1.14 -26.89
CA LYS A 19 -12.02 -1.11 -27.77
C LYS A 19 -12.84 -2.37 -27.60
N ASP A 20 -14.15 -2.24 -27.76
CA ASP A 20 -15.06 -3.37 -27.90
C ASP A 20 -15.03 -3.86 -29.34
N TYR A 21 -14.96 -5.17 -29.53
CA TYR A 21 -14.88 -5.75 -30.88
C TYR A 21 -16.28 -6.12 -31.36
N ASP A 22 -16.73 -5.45 -32.42
CA ASP A 22 -18.04 -5.72 -33.03
C ASP A 22 -17.87 -6.45 -34.37
N VAL A 23 -18.61 -7.54 -34.55
CA VAL A 23 -18.60 -8.33 -35.79
C VAL A 23 -19.14 -7.53 -36.98
N ILE A 24 -20.05 -6.57 -36.72
CA ILE A 24 -20.67 -5.71 -37.72
C ILE A 24 -20.70 -4.29 -37.17
N GLY A 25 -19.84 -3.41 -37.68
CA GLY A 25 -19.82 -2.00 -37.28
C GLY A 25 -18.42 -1.43 -37.14
N LYS A 26 -18.32 -0.29 -36.45
CA LYS A 26 -17.05 0.29 -36.02
C LYS A 26 -16.89 0.06 -34.53
N ASP A 27 -15.74 -0.46 -34.14
CA ASP A 27 -15.39 -0.72 -32.75
C ASP A 27 -15.45 0.54 -31.87
N ASP A 28 -16.30 0.49 -30.84
CA ASP A 28 -16.42 1.54 -29.83
C ASP A 28 -15.27 1.51 -28.82
N THR A 29 -14.85 2.68 -28.34
CA THR A 29 -13.75 2.78 -27.36
C THR A 29 -14.30 2.75 -25.94
N ILE A 30 -14.01 1.66 -25.21
CA ILE A 30 -14.40 1.48 -23.81
C ILE A 30 -13.60 2.42 -22.89
N GLY A 31 -12.31 2.59 -23.17
CA GLY A 31 -11.42 3.40 -22.33
C GLY A 31 -10.12 3.81 -23.01
N LYS A 32 -9.54 4.91 -22.54
CA LYS A 32 -8.26 5.45 -23.02
C LYS A 32 -7.37 5.84 -21.84
N THR A 33 -6.10 5.46 -21.90
CA THR A 33 -5.06 5.88 -20.95
C THR A 33 -3.90 6.49 -21.72
N THR A 34 -3.37 7.61 -21.22
CA THR A 34 -2.18 8.27 -21.77
C THR A 34 -1.06 8.18 -20.74
N ILE A 35 0.11 7.70 -21.16
CA ILE A 35 1.31 7.53 -20.34
C ILE A 35 2.39 8.40 -20.94
N ASP A 36 2.98 9.29 -20.14
CA ASP A 36 4.11 10.12 -20.54
C ASP A 36 5.42 9.31 -20.36
N LEU A 37 6.08 8.99 -21.47
CA LEU A 37 7.29 8.18 -21.53
C LEU A 37 8.54 8.92 -21.02
N GLU A 38 8.62 10.24 -21.22
CA GLU A 38 9.76 11.04 -20.73
C GLU A 38 9.79 11.04 -19.21
N ASN A 39 8.66 11.38 -18.61
CA ASN A 39 8.52 11.37 -17.15
C ASN A 39 8.81 9.97 -16.57
N ARG A 40 8.48 8.89 -17.29
CA ARG A 40 8.78 7.51 -16.86
C ARG A 40 10.26 7.17 -16.98
N LEU A 41 10.95 7.65 -18.01
CA LEU A 41 12.39 7.42 -18.21
C LEU A 41 13.24 8.16 -17.17
N PHE A 42 12.88 9.40 -16.83
CA PHE A 42 13.65 10.24 -15.90
C PHE A 42 13.29 10.03 -14.42
N THR A 43 12.27 9.22 -14.10
CA THR A 43 11.88 8.95 -12.71
C THR A 43 12.84 7.97 -12.03
N LYS A 44 13.30 8.31 -10.81
CA LYS A 44 14.20 7.46 -9.99
C LYS A 44 13.67 6.04 -9.69
N PHE A 45 12.35 5.83 -9.78
CA PHE A 45 11.68 4.56 -9.48
C PHE A 45 11.43 3.66 -10.71
N ARG A 46 11.97 4.03 -11.89
CA ARG A 46 11.72 3.35 -13.18
C ARG A 46 10.22 3.17 -13.48
N ALA A 47 9.87 2.47 -14.56
CA ALA A 47 8.53 2.39 -15.16
C ALA A 47 7.44 1.66 -14.33
N SER A 48 7.56 1.59 -13.00
CA SER A 48 6.53 1.00 -12.14
C SER A 48 5.56 2.06 -11.64
N CYS A 49 4.34 2.01 -12.16
CA CYS A 49 3.23 2.80 -11.65
C CYS A 49 2.78 2.20 -10.32
N GLY A 50 2.76 3.00 -9.25
CA GLY A 50 1.86 2.72 -8.12
C GLY A 50 0.40 2.80 -8.60
N LEU A 51 -0.48 2.05 -7.92
CA LEU A 51 -1.93 2.09 -8.17
C LEU A 51 -2.46 3.54 -8.11
N PRO A 52 -3.37 3.94 -9.01
CA PRO A 52 -3.95 5.27 -8.98
C PRO A 52 -4.64 5.53 -7.63
N ILE A 53 -4.40 6.71 -7.04
CA ILE A 53 -4.97 7.15 -5.76
C ILE A 53 -6.47 7.42 -5.89
N THR A 54 -6.95 7.75 -7.10
CA THR A 54 -8.36 8.01 -7.39
C THR A 54 -9.06 6.74 -7.86
N TYR A 55 -10.22 6.47 -7.25
CA TYR A 55 -11.10 5.36 -7.62
C TYR A 55 -11.68 5.61 -9.02
N CYS A 56 -11.23 4.84 -10.01
CA CYS A 56 -11.85 4.85 -11.33
C CYS A 56 -13.12 3.99 -11.28
N MET A 57 -14.26 4.56 -11.66
CA MET A 57 -15.55 3.85 -11.77
C MET A 57 -15.57 2.87 -12.95
N PHE A 58 -14.62 3.01 -13.88
CA PHE A 58 -14.45 2.14 -15.03
C PHE A 58 -13.42 1.05 -14.72
N GLY A 59 -13.58 -0.13 -15.33
CA GLY A 59 -12.74 -1.30 -15.08
C GLY A 59 -11.24 -1.00 -15.10
N LYS A 60 -10.49 -1.65 -14.20
CA LYS A 60 -9.03 -1.48 -14.11
C LYS A 60 -8.36 -2.31 -15.20
N LEU A 61 -7.47 -1.68 -15.97
CA LEU A 61 -6.56 -2.38 -16.87
C LEU A 61 -5.22 -2.58 -16.17
N GLU A 62 -4.86 -3.83 -15.90
CA GLU A 62 -3.57 -4.20 -15.34
C GLU A 62 -2.60 -4.50 -16.49
N MET A 63 -1.52 -3.73 -16.57
CA MET A 63 -0.47 -3.91 -17.56
C MET A 63 0.89 -3.56 -16.97
N GLU A 64 1.93 -4.18 -17.52
CA GLU A 64 3.32 -3.89 -17.20
C GLU A 64 3.99 -3.25 -18.42
N LEU A 65 4.78 -2.21 -18.17
CA LEU A 65 5.50 -1.48 -19.20
C LEU A 65 6.96 -1.39 -18.79
N GLU A 66 7.85 -1.79 -19.69
CA GLU A 66 9.29 -1.69 -19.51
C GLU A 66 9.87 -0.85 -20.64
N LEU A 67 10.70 0.13 -20.27
CA LEU A 67 11.42 0.97 -21.22
C LEU A 67 12.86 0.48 -21.29
N LEU A 68 13.25 -0.01 -22.47
CA LEU A 68 14.56 -0.57 -22.74
C LEU A 68 15.28 0.29 -23.77
N THR A 69 16.60 0.36 -23.65
CA THR A 69 17.43 0.91 -24.72
C THR A 69 17.54 -0.07 -25.89
N GLU A 70 17.91 0.42 -27.08
CA GLU A 70 18.04 -0.43 -28.28
C GLU A 70 19.05 -1.57 -28.07
N THR A 71 20.15 -1.29 -27.37
CA THR A 71 21.16 -2.31 -27.03
C THR A 71 20.60 -3.39 -26.10
N GLU A 72 19.88 -3.00 -25.06
CA GLU A 72 19.27 -3.95 -24.10
C GLU A 72 18.15 -4.78 -24.74
N SER A 73 17.37 -4.18 -25.63
CA SER A 73 16.30 -4.87 -26.35
C SER A 73 16.83 -5.95 -27.30
N LEU A 74 17.99 -5.75 -27.92
CA LEU A 74 18.63 -6.78 -28.75
C LEU A 74 19.13 -7.96 -27.92
N GLU A 75 19.60 -7.71 -26.70
CA GLU A 75 20.04 -8.75 -25.77
C GLU A 75 18.86 -9.56 -25.21
N ARG A 76 17.69 -8.92 -25.03
CA ARG A 76 16.48 -9.53 -24.47
C ARG A 76 15.23 -9.30 -25.34
N PRO A 77 15.10 -10.04 -26.47
CA PRO A 77 13.96 -9.89 -27.37
C PRO A 77 12.65 -10.40 -26.75
N ALA A 78 11.53 -9.76 -27.07
CA ALA A 78 10.21 -10.24 -26.69
C ALA A 78 9.86 -11.61 -27.27
N GLY A 79 9.01 -12.34 -26.55
CA GLY A 79 8.33 -13.52 -27.10
C GLY A 79 9.15 -14.81 -27.16
N ILE A 80 10.42 -14.79 -26.73
CA ILE A 80 11.27 -16.00 -26.66
C ILE A 80 10.83 -16.94 -25.52
N GLY A 81 10.02 -16.46 -24.58
CA GLY A 81 9.50 -17.25 -23.48
C GLY A 81 10.54 -17.47 -22.38
N ARG A 82 10.30 -16.75 -21.26
CA ARG A 82 10.81 -16.91 -19.88
C ARG A 82 12.18 -16.30 -19.51
N GLU A 83 12.09 -15.24 -18.70
CA GLU A 83 12.82 -15.08 -17.43
C GLU A 83 11.76 -14.97 -16.31
N LEU A 84 12.14 -15.10 -15.03
CA LEU A 84 11.25 -14.73 -13.92
C LEU A 84 10.75 -13.30 -14.17
N PRO A 85 9.49 -12.97 -13.85
CA PRO A 85 8.99 -11.59 -13.97
C PRO A 85 10.03 -10.65 -13.36
N ASN A 86 10.43 -9.60 -14.09
CA ASN A 86 11.42 -8.64 -13.61
C ASN A 86 11.00 -8.21 -12.19
N GLU A 87 11.82 -8.54 -11.17
CA GLU A 87 11.56 -8.14 -9.79
C GLU A 87 11.84 -6.64 -9.66
N ASN A 88 10.95 -5.84 -10.25
CA ASN A 88 10.87 -4.41 -10.07
C ASN A 88 10.89 -4.10 -8.55
N PRO A 89 11.56 -3.02 -8.09
CA PRO A 89 11.88 -2.80 -6.69
C PRO A 89 10.65 -3.02 -5.81
N HIS A 90 10.67 -4.13 -5.08
CA HIS A 90 9.65 -4.41 -4.11
C HIS A 90 9.79 -3.39 -2.98
N PHE A 91 8.90 -2.39 -2.94
CA PHE A 91 8.53 -1.71 -1.69
C PHE A 91 7.72 -2.65 -0.80
N ARG A 92 8.20 -3.89 -0.62
CA ARG A 92 7.66 -4.77 0.40
C ARG A 92 8.30 -4.31 1.71
N PRO A 93 7.51 -3.80 2.67
CA PRO A 93 8.05 -3.60 4.01
C PRO A 93 8.62 -4.95 4.47
N SER A 94 9.83 -4.94 5.03
CA SER A 94 10.60 -6.14 5.43
C SER A 94 9.91 -7.01 6.49
N THR A 95 8.72 -6.61 6.95
CA THR A 95 7.94 -7.32 7.95
C THR A 95 6.52 -7.51 7.42
N SER A 96 6.22 -8.71 6.94
CA SER A 96 4.84 -9.19 6.97
C SER A 96 4.48 -9.36 8.43
N PHE A 97 3.53 -8.57 8.91
CA PHE A 97 3.14 -8.52 10.32
C PHE A 97 2.30 -9.76 10.65
N PHE A 98 2.94 -10.92 10.70
CA PHE A 98 2.29 -12.13 11.20
C PHE A 98 2.11 -11.97 12.72
N TRP A 99 0.86 -11.88 13.15
CA TRP A 99 0.50 -11.66 14.57
C TRP A 99 1.16 -12.67 15.53
N LEU A 100 1.44 -13.88 15.05
CA LEU A 100 2.06 -14.96 15.80
C LEU A 100 3.58 -14.86 15.97
N THR A 101 4.31 -14.19 15.08
CA THR A 101 5.79 -14.10 15.18
C THR A 101 6.24 -12.95 16.08
N SER A 102 5.39 -11.95 16.27
CA SER A 102 5.68 -10.79 17.14
C SER A 102 4.45 -10.35 17.95
N PRO A 103 3.96 -11.20 18.88
CA PRO A 103 2.73 -10.95 19.63
C PRO A 103 2.80 -9.65 20.45
N TRP A 104 3.94 -9.34 21.07
CA TRP A 104 4.12 -8.11 21.86
C TRP A 104 4.04 -6.81 21.05
N LYS A 105 4.57 -6.79 19.81
CA LYS A 105 4.48 -5.60 18.93
C LYS A 105 3.05 -5.39 18.45
N THR A 106 2.36 -6.48 18.13
CA THR A 106 0.97 -6.46 17.67
C THR A 106 0.01 -6.05 18.78
N PHE A 107 0.16 -6.61 19.97
CA PHE A 107 -0.66 -6.30 21.15
C PHE A 107 -0.51 -4.81 21.53
N ARG A 108 0.73 -4.30 21.58
CA ARG A 108 1.00 -2.88 21.83
C ARG A 108 0.34 -1.99 20.77
N HIS A 109 0.37 -2.35 19.49
CA HIS A 109 -0.21 -1.52 18.45
C HIS A 109 -1.75 -1.54 18.46
N ILE A 110 -2.36 -2.71 18.63
CA ILE A 110 -3.84 -2.89 18.62
C ILE A 110 -4.48 -2.30 19.89
N ILE A 111 -3.95 -2.63 21.06
CA ILE A 111 -4.58 -2.25 22.33
C ILE A 111 -4.34 -0.78 22.63
N TRP A 112 -3.17 -0.25 22.33
CA TRP A 112 -2.90 1.17 22.52
C TRP A 112 -3.77 2.03 21.60
N ARG A 113 -4.09 1.59 20.37
CA ARG A 113 -4.88 2.41 19.45
C ARG A 113 -6.33 2.62 19.90
N ASN A 114 -6.98 1.58 20.44
CA ASN A 114 -8.41 1.64 20.75
C ASN A 114 -8.73 1.67 22.25
N TYR A 115 -7.88 1.08 23.11
CA TYR A 115 -8.18 0.90 24.54
C TYR A 115 -7.41 1.86 25.47
N LYS A 116 -6.62 2.79 24.93
CA LYS A 116 -5.83 3.74 25.72
C LYS A 116 -6.67 4.47 26.78
N TRP A 117 -7.85 4.97 26.41
CA TRP A 117 -8.72 5.69 27.34
C TRP A 117 -9.31 4.78 28.43
N TYR A 118 -9.77 3.58 28.08
CA TYR A 118 -10.28 2.61 29.06
C TYR A 118 -9.21 2.19 30.08
N ILE A 119 -7.97 2.00 29.63
CA ILE A 119 -6.84 1.65 30.52
C ILE A 119 -6.53 2.81 31.48
N ILE A 120 -6.49 4.05 30.98
CA ILE A 120 -6.26 5.24 31.80
C ILE A 120 -7.39 5.40 32.83
N THR A 121 -8.65 5.24 32.42
CA THR A 121 -9.81 5.31 33.32
C THR A 121 -9.75 4.25 34.42
N GLY A 122 -9.37 3.01 34.08
CA GLY A 122 -9.21 1.93 35.07
C GLY A 122 -8.12 2.24 36.11
N ILE A 123 -6.99 2.81 35.69
CA ILE A 123 -5.89 3.19 36.60
C ILE A 123 -6.34 4.29 37.57
N ILE A 124 -7.01 5.33 37.07
CA ILE A 124 -7.52 6.44 37.90
C ILE A 124 -8.53 5.91 38.94
N LEU A 125 -9.45 5.04 38.51
CA LEU A 125 -10.48 4.48 39.39
C LEU A 125 -9.87 3.57 40.47
N GLY A 126 -8.84 2.79 40.12
CA GLY A 126 -8.08 1.98 41.07
C GLY A 126 -7.34 2.82 42.11
N LEU A 127 -6.70 3.93 41.70
CA LEU A 127 -6.03 4.86 42.62
C LEU A 127 -7.02 5.54 43.58
N LEU A 128 -8.19 5.96 43.08
CA LEU A 128 -9.27 6.50 43.92
C LEU A 128 -9.78 5.48 44.95
N ALA A 129 -9.99 4.23 44.54
CA ALA A 129 -10.42 3.18 45.46
C ALA A 129 -9.36 2.92 46.54
N ALA A 130 -8.08 2.84 46.15
CA ALA A 130 -6.97 2.69 47.11
C ALA A 130 -6.90 3.86 48.11
N PHE A 131 -7.13 5.09 47.64
CA PHE A 131 -7.18 6.27 48.50
C PHE A 131 -8.30 6.19 49.54
N VAL A 132 -9.50 5.75 49.15
CA VAL A 132 -10.62 5.55 50.08
C VAL A 132 -10.32 4.47 51.13
N VAL A 133 -9.70 3.36 50.72
CA VAL A 133 -9.29 2.29 51.65
C VAL A 133 -8.29 2.81 52.69
N ILE A 134 -7.31 3.61 52.25
CA ILE A 134 -6.33 4.22 53.15
C ILE A 134 -7.03 5.18 54.12
N ILE A 135 -7.97 6.01 53.66
CA ILE A 135 -8.74 6.90 54.55
C ILE A 135 -9.44 6.09 55.64
N ILE A 136 -10.18 5.05 55.28
CA ILE A 136 -10.90 4.20 56.24
C ILE A 136 -9.93 3.57 57.25
N TYR A 137 -8.78 3.10 56.79
CA TYR A 137 -7.75 2.52 57.66
C TYR A 137 -7.09 3.56 58.58
N THR A 138 -6.94 4.80 58.12
CA THR A 138 -6.37 5.90 58.90
C THR A 138 -7.37 6.58 59.82
N ILE A 139 -8.67 6.32 59.72
CA ILE A 139 -9.66 6.75 60.74
C ILE A 139 -9.35 5.91 61.98
N PRO A 140 -8.73 6.49 63.02
CA PRO A 140 -8.47 5.75 64.24
C PRO A 140 -9.81 5.26 64.80
N VAL A 141 -9.87 3.96 65.12
CA VAL A 141 -10.95 3.32 65.88
C VAL A 141 -10.96 3.93 67.28
N PHE A 142 -11.47 5.14 67.42
CA PHE A 142 -11.79 5.76 68.69
C PHE A 142 -13.15 5.26 69.15
N SER A 143 -13.20 3.98 69.53
CA SER A 143 -14.32 3.44 70.31
C SER A 143 -13.86 2.21 71.08
N THR A 144 -12.96 2.43 72.04
CA THR A 144 -12.96 1.63 73.27
C THR A 144 -12.98 2.59 74.45
N SER A 145 -14.18 2.67 75.02
CA SER A 145 -14.58 3.37 76.24
C SER A 145 -13.59 3.21 77.41
N LYS A 146 -13.32 4.34 78.09
CA LYS A 146 -13.25 4.47 79.54
C LYS A 146 -13.83 5.81 79.95
#